data_AF-A0A1U7J8Y7-F1
#
_entry.id   AF-A0A1U7J8Y7-F1
#
_cell.length_a   1.000
_cell.length_b   1.000
_cell.length_c   1.000
_cell.angle_alpha   90.00
_cell.angle_beta   90.00
_cell.angle_gamma   90.00
#
_symmetry.space_group_name_H-M   'P 1'
#
loop_
_entity.id
_entity.type
_entity.pdbx_description
1 polymer ?
#
loop_
_entity_poly.entity_id
_entity_poly.type
_entity_poly.pdbx_seq_one_letter_code
_entity_poly.pdbx_strand_id
1 'polypeptide(L)' 'MGESKRRKEQLGEKYGQSEPILPWLPITKDQSQQFMKWTGRGTWGAIVLIIAFWITLRFVGPSLGWWTLAD' A
#
# COMPACT_ATOMS: atom_id res chain seq x y z
N MET A 1 17.11 -4.45 27.41
CA MET A 1 16.17 -3.30 27.49
C MET A 1 16.85 -1.91 27.44
N GLY A 2 18.19 -1.78 27.47
CA GLY A 2 18.89 -0.47 27.53
C GLY A 2 19.26 0.18 26.19
N GLU A 3 19.47 -0.62 25.13
CA GLU A 3 19.92 -0.14 23.81
C GLU A 3 18.97 0.91 23.19
N SER A 4 17.66 0.71 23.35
CA SER A 4 16.63 1.61 22.82
C SER A 4 16.57 2.95 23.57
N LYS A 5 16.90 2.97 24.87
CA LYS A 5 16.97 4.19 25.68
C LYS A 5 18.25 4.98 25.39
N ARG A 6 19.40 4.31 25.27
CA ARG A 6 20.67 4.93 24.84
C ARG A 6 20.57 5.55 23.44
N ARG A 7 19.91 4.87 22.49
CA ARG A 7 19.65 5.43 21.16
C ARG A 7 18.71 6.64 21.19
N LYS A 8 17.73 6.66 22.09
CA LYS A 8 16.87 7.84 22.32
C LYS A 8 17.67 9.04 22.84
N GLU A 9 18.53 8.83 23.84
CA GLU A 9 19.34 9.91 24.42
C GLU A 9 20.39 10.46 23.46
N GLN A 10 21.00 9.62 22.61
CA GLN A 10 21.99 10.07 21.62
C GLN A 10 21.37 10.86 20.45
N LEU A 11 20.14 10.53 20.06
CA LEU A 11 19.45 11.16 18.93
C LEU A 11 18.61 12.37 19.35
N GLY A 12 18.28 12.53 20.64
CA GLY A 12 17.61 13.72 21.17
C GLY A 12 16.38 14.13 20.37
N GLU A 13 16.31 15.40 19.96
CA GLU A 13 15.23 15.95 19.12
C GLU A 13 15.13 15.35 17.71
N LYS A 14 16.17 14.65 17.25
CA LYS A 14 16.15 13.91 15.98
C LYS A 14 15.58 12.51 16.11
N TYR A 15 15.32 12.03 17.33
CA TYR A 15 14.73 10.72 17.53
C TYR A 15 13.26 10.71 17.06
N GLY A 16 13.01 10.06 15.92
CA GLY A 16 11.70 10.03 15.28
C GLY A 16 11.52 11.06 14.16
N GLN A 17 12.54 11.88 13.86
CA GLN A 17 12.53 12.70 12.66
C GLN A 17 12.91 11.86 11.44
N SER A 18 12.13 11.99 10.38
CA SER A 18 12.31 11.26 9.13
C SER A 18 13.49 11.83 8.36
N GLU A 19 14.67 11.26 8.61
CA GLU A 19 15.90 11.60 7.90
C GLU A 19 15.75 11.31 6.39
N PRO A 20 16.14 12.25 5.51
CA PRO A 20 16.18 12.02 4.08
C PRO A 20 17.16 10.89 3.77
N ILE A 21 16.72 9.93 2.95
CA ILE A 21 17.50 8.71 2.64
C ILE A 21 18.77 9.08 1.83
N LEU A 22 18.72 10.21 1.11
CA LEU A 22 19.82 10.78 0.32
C LEU A 22 19.89 12.31 0.56
N PRO A 23 21.06 12.89 0.83
CA PRO A 23 21.21 14.32 1.15
C PRO A 23 20.91 15.27 -0.01
N TRP A 24 20.91 14.78 -1.25
CA TRP A 24 20.63 15.56 -2.46
C TRP A 24 19.21 15.41 -2.99
N LEU A 25 18.42 14.48 -2.42
CA LEU A 25 17.06 14.18 -2.88
C LEU A 25 16.11 14.29 -1.68
N PRO A 26 15.11 15.20 -1.71
CA PRO A 26 14.21 15.44 -0.60
C PRO A 26 13.13 14.34 -0.48
N ILE A 27 13.53 13.07 -0.62
CA ILE A 27 12.69 11.91 -0.31
C ILE A 27 12.98 11.50 1.13
N THR A 28 12.04 11.83 2.00
CA THR A 28 12.10 11.42 3.41
C THR A 28 11.59 9.99 3.56
N LYS A 29 12.10 9.28 4.56
CA LYS A 29 11.62 7.93 4.90
C LYS A 29 10.11 7.90 5.15
N ASP A 30 9.54 9.01 5.64
CA ASP A 30 8.10 9.17 5.84
C ASP A 30 7.29 9.07 4.55
N GLN A 31 7.73 9.78 3.50
CA GLN A 31 7.04 9.80 2.21
C GLN A 31 7.01 8.41 1.58
N SER A 32 8.11 7.65 1.69
CA SER A 32 8.16 6.27 1.23
C SER A 32 7.20 5.38 2.02
N GLN A 33 7.12 5.53 3.34
CA GLN A 33 6.19 4.78 4.18
C GLN A 33 4.73 5.11 3.86
N GLN A 34 4.41 6.39 3.66
CA GLN A 34 3.07 6.83 3.26
C GLN A 34 2.70 6.29 1.88
N PHE A 35 3.61 6.35 0.91
CA PHE A 35 3.41 5.78 -0.41
C PHE A 35 3.16 4.27 -0.36
N MET A 36 3.97 3.52 0.39
CA MET A 36 3.79 2.07 0.56
C MET A 36 2.47 1.73 1.24
N LYS A 37 2.04 2.51 2.25
CA LYS A 37 0.73 2.35 2.88
C LYS A 37 -0.42 2.58 1.90
N TRP A 38 -0.34 3.65 1.10
CA TRP A 38 -1.37 3.97 0.12
C TRP A 38 -1.43 2.94 -1.01
N THR A 39 -0.28 2.57 -1.58
CA THR A 39 -0.17 1.54 -2.61
C THR A 39 -0.65 0.20 -2.10
N GLY A 40 -0.22 -0.24 -0.92
CA GLY A 40 -0.68 -1.51 -0.33
C GLY A 40 -2.20 -1.57 -0.13
N ARG A 41 -2.80 -0.45 0.30
CA ARG A 41 -4.27 -0.35 0.44
C ARG A 41 -4.96 -0.29 -0.93
N GLY A 42 -4.37 0.40 -1.89
CA GLY A 42 -4.83 0.46 -3.28
C GLY A 42 -4.79 -0.91 -3.98
N THR A 43 -3.76 -1.70 -3.75
CA THR A 43 -3.62 -3.07 -4.29
C THR A 43 -4.76 -3.96 -3.82
N TRP A 44 -5.11 -3.92 -2.54
CA TRP A 44 -6.26 -4.66 -2.03
C TRP A 44 -7.58 -4.21 -2.69
N GLY A 45 -7.75 -2.91 -2.91
CA GLY A 45 -8.89 -2.38 -3.65
C GLY A 45 -8.95 -2.91 -5.09
N ALA A 46 -7.82 -2.91 -5.80
CA ALA A 46 -7.72 -3.42 -7.17
C ALA A 46 -8.03 -4.93 -7.25
N ILE A 47 -7.52 -5.73 -6.31
CA ILE A 47 -7.82 -7.17 -6.24
C ILE A 47 -9.32 -7.40 -6.10
N VAL A 48 -9.96 -6.71 -5.17
CA VAL A 48 -11.42 -6.83 -4.96
C VAL A 48 -12.19 -6.41 -6.22
N LEU A 49 -11.77 -5.33 -6.88
CA LEU A 49 -12.38 -4.86 -8.13
C LEU A 49 -12.27 -5.90 -9.25
N ILE A 50 -11.10 -6.50 -9.43
CA ILE A 50 -10.87 -7.53 -10.45
C ILE A 50 -11.72 -8.76 -10.17
N ILE A 51 -11.79 -9.21 -8.91
CA ILE A 51 -12.63 -10.36 -8.53
C ILE A 51 -14.11 -10.05 -8.77
N ALA A 52 -14.59 -8.88 -8.34
CA ALA A 52 -15.96 -8.46 -8.55
C ALA A 52 -16.31 -8.37 -10.05
N PHE A 53 -15.41 -7.81 -10.85
CA PHE A 53 -15.56 -7.75 -12.31
C PHE A 53 -15.60 -9.15 -12.92
N TRP A 54 -14.68 -10.04 -12.52
CA TRP A 54 -14.65 -11.42 -13.01
C TRP A 54 -15.94 -12.18 -12.67
N ILE A 55 -16.45 -12.06 -11.43
CA ILE A 55 -17.72 -12.66 -11.00
C ILE A 55 -18.87 -12.08 -11.80
N THR A 56 -18.91 -10.76 -11.97
CA THR A 56 -19.94 -10.08 -12.77
C THR A 56 -19.93 -10.62 -14.20
N LEU A 57 -18.75 -10.77 -14.79
CA LEU A 57 -18.64 -11.29 -16.14
C LEU A 57 -19.06 -12.75 -16.26
N ARG A 58 -18.70 -13.58 -15.29
CA ARG A 58 -18.88 -15.04 -15.38
C ARG A 58 -20.26 -15.52 -14.95
N PHE A 59 -20.91 -14.79 -14.04
CA PHE A 59 -22.19 -15.19 -13.45
C PHE A 59 -23.31 -14.22 -13.78
N VAL A 60 -23.10 -12.91 -13.57
CA VAL A 60 -24.15 -11.91 -13.79
C VAL A 60 -24.45 -11.73 -15.28
N GLY A 61 -23.41 -11.69 -16.13
CA GLY A 61 -23.59 -11.63 -17.59
C GLY A 61 -24.46 -12.76 -18.16
N PRO A 62 -24.11 -14.03 -17.91
CA PRO A 62 -24.91 -15.16 -18.37
C PRO A 62 -26.29 -15.25 -17.70
N SER A 63 -26.42 -14.93 -16.41
CA SER A 63 -27.71 -15.02 -15.71
C SER A 63 -28.70 -13.94 -16.13
N LEU A 64 -28.21 -12.77 -16.53
CA LEU A 64 -29.02 -11.69 -17.11
C LEU A 64 -29.19 -11.81 -18.63
N GLY A 65 -28.56 -12.81 -19.27
CA GLY A 65 -28.65 -13.05 -20.72
C GLY A 65 -27.88 -12.06 -21.60
N TRP A 66 -26.91 -11.32 -21.05
CA TRP A 66 -26.08 -10.38 -21.82
C TRP A 66 -25.14 -11.09 -22.81
N TRP A 67 -24.66 -12.28 -22.47
CA TRP A 67 -23.92 -13.18 -23.37
C TRP A 67 -24.00 -14.61 -22.87
N THR A 68 -23.80 -15.55 -23.79
CA THR A 68 -23.63 -16.97 -23.47
C THR A 68 -22.16 -17.33 -23.49
N LEU A 69 -21.77 -18.30 -22.69
CA LEU A 69 -20.42 -18.86 -22.76
C LEU A 69 -20.38 -19.75 -23.99
N ALA A 70 -19.42 -19.51 -24.88
CA ALA A 70 -19.11 -20.45 -25.94
C ALA A 70 -18.44 -21.66 -25.28
N ASP A 71 -19.03 -22.84 -25.49
CA ASP A 71 -18.54 -24.13 -25.01
C ASP A 71 -17.19 -24.49 -25.66
#